data_AF-A0A923L0L1-F1
#
_entry.id   AF-A0A923L0L1-F1
#
_cell.length_a   1.000
_cell.length_b   1.000
_cell.length_c   1.000
_cell.angle_alpha   90.00
_cell.angle_beta   90.00
_cell.angle_gamma   90.00
#
_symmetry.space_group_name_H-M   'P 1'
#
loop_
_entity.id
_entity.type
_entity.pdbx_description
1 polymer ?
#
loop_
_entity_poly.entity_id
_entity_poly.type
_entity_poly.pdbx_seq_one_letter_code
_entity_poly.pdbx_strand_id
1 'polypeptide(L)'
;MAYKRQTKEEKERMRRRRRRQLLGGALCVLIVLGAVSLISAGVRVTAKLFDDTKEKEQYERLLAPIVMLDPVPFDSLETADQNMLLQTAIWEAIYNEDISKYERDDVGALILPAVDIDKNGALLFGRDYVLEHHTFDANGMQFVYDEEKSGYIIPITGTTSAYTPKVVKIKNSVQQKRITVGYVAPPTGFSLDGTLSTEQGEPAFYYDYIFTRQGDGYYLAAMTTSDMKPETTAGAAASQAPPVIPQDEQLASEIQQQADSLAGGSSAPQSAPEEGTE
;
A
#
# COMPACT_ATOMS: atom_id res chain seq x y z
N MET A 1 37.27 37.04 -75.84
CA MET A 1 37.04 36.32 -74.55
C MET A 1 35.86 36.89 -73.72
N ALA A 2 34.79 37.41 -74.33
CA ALA A 2 33.68 38.04 -73.60
C ALA A 2 32.54 37.07 -73.22
N TYR A 3 32.33 36.00 -74.00
CA TYR A 3 31.20 35.09 -73.84
C TYR A 3 31.26 34.19 -72.57
N LYS A 4 32.46 33.87 -72.08
CA LYS A 4 32.66 33.08 -70.84
C LYS A 4 32.50 33.87 -69.54
N ARG A 5 32.49 35.22 -69.58
CA ARG A 5 32.32 36.06 -68.37
C ARG A 5 30.86 36.23 -68.00
N GLN A 6 29.96 36.38 -68.98
CA GLN A 6 28.52 36.53 -68.73
C GLN A 6 27.91 35.30 -68.04
N THR A 7 28.35 34.08 -68.37
CA THR A 7 27.89 32.84 -67.72
C THR A 7 28.38 32.66 -66.28
N LYS A 8 29.48 33.30 -65.86
CA LYS A 8 29.94 33.30 -64.47
C LYS A 8 29.17 34.29 -63.61
N GLU A 9 28.91 35.49 -64.12
CA GLU A 9 28.14 36.53 -63.40
C GLU A 9 26.67 36.13 -63.19
N GLU A 10 26.03 35.47 -64.16
CA GLU A 10 24.68 34.92 -63.97
C GLU A 10 24.64 33.80 -62.93
N LYS A 11 25.64 32.90 -62.94
CA LYS A 11 25.76 31.82 -61.95
C LYS A 11 25.97 32.36 -60.53
N GLU A 12 26.68 33.48 -60.37
CA GLU A 12 26.86 34.13 -59.06
C GLU A 12 25.59 34.84 -58.57
N ARG A 13 24.84 35.50 -59.45
CA ARG A 13 23.54 36.10 -59.11
C ARG A 13 22.50 35.04 -58.72
N MET A 14 22.46 33.92 -59.46
CA MET A 14 21.64 32.75 -59.12
C MET A 14 22.07 32.08 -57.81
N ARG A 15 23.37 31.95 -57.54
CA ARG A 15 23.90 31.45 -56.26
C ARG A 15 23.50 32.32 -55.07
N ARG A 16 23.48 33.65 -55.23
CA ARG A 16 23.04 34.58 -54.17
C ARG A 16 21.54 34.45 -53.89
N ARG A 17 20.70 34.24 -54.92
CA ARG A 17 19.26 33.98 -54.75
C ARG A 17 19.00 32.62 -54.10
N ARG A 18 19.66 31.55 -54.56
CA ARG A 18 19.57 30.22 -53.94
C ARG A 18 20.10 30.18 -52.50
N ARG A 19 21.17 30.92 -52.18
CA ARG A 19 21.66 31.06 -50.79
C ARG A 19 20.61 31.69 -49.89
N ARG A 20 19.92 32.74 -50.34
CA ARG A 20 18.85 33.39 -49.57
C ARG A 20 17.64 32.46 -49.37
N GLN A 21 17.29 31.67 -50.39
CA GLN A 21 16.22 30.66 -50.28
C GLN A 21 16.59 29.51 -49.33
N LEU A 22 17.83 29.04 -49.37
CA LEU A 22 18.35 28.03 -48.43
C LEU A 22 18.42 28.56 -47.00
N LEU A 23 18.86 29.81 -46.82
CA LEU A 23 18.88 30.47 -45.50
C LEU A 23 17.46 30.64 -44.93
N GLY A 24 16.49 31.06 -45.75
CA GLY A 24 15.09 31.17 -45.32
C GLY A 24 14.48 29.79 -44.98
N GLY A 25 14.75 28.77 -45.80
CA GLY A 25 14.33 27.40 -45.51
C GLY A 25 14.92 26.84 -44.23
N ALA A 26 16.22 27.07 -44.00
CA ALA A 26 16.89 26.68 -42.75
C ALA A 26 16.28 27.38 -41.53
N LEU A 27 15.94 28.67 -41.64
CA LEU A 27 15.26 29.41 -40.57
C LEU A 27 13.87 28.83 -40.26
N CYS A 28 13.08 28.52 -41.29
CA CYS A 28 11.77 27.88 -41.09
C CYS A 28 11.89 26.53 -40.37
N VAL A 29 12.86 25.69 -40.75
CA VAL A 29 13.11 24.42 -40.07
C VAL A 29 13.51 24.64 -38.61
N LEU A 30 14.35 25.63 -38.32
CA LEU A 30 14.79 25.96 -36.97
C LEU A 30 13.62 26.44 -36.09
N ILE A 31 12.71 27.25 -36.65
CA ILE A 31 11.48 27.68 -35.97
C ILE A 31 10.58 26.50 -35.65
N VAL A 32 10.39 25.58 -36.60
CA VAL A 32 9.56 24.37 -36.38
C VAL A 32 10.17 23.49 -35.30
N LEU A 33 11.48 23.25 -35.34
CA LEU A 33 12.18 22.49 -34.30
C LEU A 33 12.08 23.16 -32.92
N GLY A 34 12.21 24.50 -32.88
CA GLY A 34 12.01 25.28 -31.66
C GLY A 34 10.58 25.17 -31.11
N ALA A 35 9.57 25.24 -31.97
CA ALA A 35 8.17 25.10 -31.58
C ALA A 35 7.86 23.68 -31.06
N VAL A 36 8.34 22.64 -31.72
CA VAL A 36 8.19 21.24 -31.26
C VAL A 36 8.88 21.03 -29.91
N SER A 37 10.06 21.63 -29.71
CA SER A 37 10.76 21.57 -28.42
C SER A 37 9.98 22.30 -27.32
N LEU A 38 9.36 23.43 -27.62
CA LEU A 38 8.55 24.18 -26.65
C LEU A 38 7.27 23.43 -26.26
N ILE A 39 6.59 22.83 -27.24
CA ILE A 39 5.38 22.02 -27.00
C ILE A 39 5.73 20.77 -26.18
N SER A 40 6.78 20.05 -26.56
CA SER A 40 7.21 18.84 -25.83
C SER A 40 7.71 19.16 -24.41
N ALA A 41 8.38 20.29 -24.21
CA ALA A 41 8.74 20.78 -22.88
C ALA A 41 7.49 21.16 -22.07
N GLY A 42 6.54 21.87 -22.68
CA GLY A 42 5.26 22.23 -22.06
C GLY A 42 4.48 21.00 -21.58
N VAL A 43 4.30 20.00 -22.45
CA VAL A 43 3.59 18.74 -22.14
C VAL A 43 4.30 17.93 -21.05
N ARG A 44 5.65 17.89 -21.02
CA ARG A 44 6.39 17.23 -19.92
C ARG A 44 6.22 17.94 -18.58
N VAL A 45 6.12 19.27 -18.57
CA VAL A 45 5.90 20.04 -17.34
C VAL A 45 4.50 19.81 -16.80
N THR A 46 3.47 19.81 -17.66
CA THR A 46 2.10 19.46 -17.23
C THR A 46 2.00 18.00 -16.79
N ALA A 47 2.63 17.05 -17.50
CA ALA A 47 2.63 15.64 -17.09
C ALA A 47 3.28 15.43 -15.72
N LYS A 48 4.39 16.14 -15.41
CA LYS A 48 5.02 16.08 -14.09
C LYS A 48 4.19 16.69 -12.96
N LEU A 49 3.29 17.63 -13.26
CA LEU A 49 2.38 18.20 -12.27
C LEU A 49 1.21 17.27 -11.93
N PHE A 50 0.93 16.27 -12.76
CA PHE A 50 -0.11 15.25 -12.52
C PHE A 50 0.48 13.88 -12.17
N ASP A 51 1.81 13.76 -12.11
CA ASP A 51 2.48 12.53 -11.71
C ASP A 51 2.57 12.46 -10.18
N ASP A 52 1.41 12.29 -9.55
CA ASP A 52 1.29 12.09 -8.10
C ASP A 52 1.76 10.69 -7.69
N THR A 53 2.21 9.84 -8.62
CA THR A 53 2.58 8.44 -8.37
C THR A 53 3.59 8.31 -7.24
N LYS A 54 4.64 9.15 -7.23
CA LYS A 54 5.65 9.13 -6.17
C LYS A 54 5.12 9.61 -4.83
N GLU A 55 4.24 10.62 -4.84
CA GLU A 55 3.65 11.14 -3.60
C GLU A 55 2.70 10.09 -3.01
N LYS A 56 1.92 9.40 -3.86
CA LYS A 56 1.08 8.27 -3.47
C LYS A 56 1.88 7.15 -2.84
N GLU A 57 2.94 6.67 -3.50
CA GLU A 57 3.82 5.62 -2.96
C GLU A 57 4.42 6.01 -1.60
N GLN A 58 4.83 7.28 -1.43
CA GLN A 58 5.33 7.78 -0.16
C GLN A 58 4.27 7.70 0.95
N TYR A 59 3.03 8.09 0.66
CA TYR A 59 1.95 8.02 1.64
C TYR A 59 1.43 6.61 1.86
N GLU A 60 1.48 5.73 0.86
CA GLU A 60 1.21 4.29 1.02
C GLU A 60 2.20 3.69 2.01
N ARG A 61 3.50 3.98 1.86
CA ARG A 61 4.51 3.52 2.82
C ARG A 61 4.30 4.10 4.21
N LEU A 62 4.05 5.42 4.30
CA LEU A 62 3.84 6.11 5.58
C LEU A 62 2.59 5.61 6.31
N LEU A 63 1.53 5.29 5.58
CA LEU A 63 0.26 4.85 6.16
C LEU A 63 0.17 3.32 6.32
N ALA A 64 1.16 2.56 5.86
CA ALA A 64 1.16 1.09 5.97
C ALA A 64 0.99 0.59 7.42
N PRO A 65 1.71 1.12 8.43
CA PRO A 65 1.61 0.59 9.79
C PRO A 65 0.28 0.91 10.46
N ILE A 66 -0.38 2.02 10.09
CA ILE A 66 -1.69 2.35 10.64
C ILE A 66 -2.80 1.60 9.91
N VAL A 67 -2.73 1.48 8.57
CA VAL A 67 -3.75 0.79 7.77
C VAL A 67 -3.86 -0.69 8.11
N MET A 68 -2.74 -1.36 8.39
CA MET A 68 -2.76 -2.78 8.73
C MET A 68 -3.46 -3.08 10.07
N LEU A 69 -3.60 -2.09 10.96
CA LEU A 69 -4.29 -2.23 12.24
C LEU A 69 -5.81 -2.07 12.12
N ASP A 70 -6.29 -1.64 10.94
CA ASP A 70 -7.70 -1.29 10.69
C ASP A 70 -8.32 -0.38 11.78
N PRO A 71 -7.77 0.82 11.94
CA PRO A 71 -8.14 1.72 13.03
C PRO A 71 -9.57 2.25 12.89
N VAL A 72 -10.18 2.56 14.03
CA VAL A 72 -11.46 3.29 14.05
C VAL A 72 -11.21 4.78 13.76
N PRO A 73 -12.06 5.45 12.95
CA PRO A 73 -12.02 6.89 12.74
C PRO A 73 -11.92 7.72 14.02
N PHE A 74 -11.13 8.79 13.96
CA PHE A 74 -10.90 9.72 15.08
C PHE A 74 -10.78 11.15 14.58
N ASP A 75 -11.30 12.11 15.35
CA ASP A 75 -11.31 13.53 14.99
C ASP A 75 -9.99 14.24 15.33
N SER A 76 -9.22 13.68 16.27
CA SER A 76 -7.91 14.18 16.70
C SER A 76 -7.06 13.04 17.29
N LEU A 77 -5.74 13.23 17.35
CA LEU A 77 -4.84 12.27 18.01
C LEU A 77 -5.16 12.06 19.50
N GLU A 78 -5.68 13.09 20.18
CA GLU A 78 -6.09 13.00 21.60
C GLU A 78 -7.29 12.08 21.80
N THR A 79 -8.19 12.02 20.81
CA THR A 79 -9.38 11.15 20.81
C THR A 79 -9.12 9.77 20.22
N ALA A 80 -7.96 9.56 19.59
CA ALA A 80 -7.58 8.29 19.02
C ALA A 80 -7.23 7.28 20.12
N ASP A 81 -7.33 6.00 19.80
CA ASP A 81 -6.88 4.92 20.68
C ASP A 81 -5.35 5.00 20.83
N GLN A 82 -4.89 5.25 22.07
CA GLN A 82 -3.48 5.38 22.38
C GLN A 82 -2.70 4.08 22.15
N ASN A 83 -3.34 2.92 22.36
CA ASN A 83 -2.71 1.62 22.08
C ASN A 83 -2.46 1.47 20.59
N MET A 84 -3.43 1.87 19.77
CA MET A 84 -3.30 1.86 18.31
C MET A 84 -2.21 2.83 17.83
N LEU A 85 -2.11 4.04 18.39
CA LEU A 85 -1.05 4.99 18.03
C LEU A 85 0.34 4.44 18.38
N LEU A 86 0.48 3.89 19.59
CA LEU A 86 1.72 3.30 20.06
C LEU A 86 2.11 2.06 19.24
N GLN A 87 1.13 1.19 18.96
CA GLN A 87 1.32 0.02 18.11
C GLN A 87 1.71 0.41 16.68
N THR A 88 1.10 1.47 16.12
CA THR A 88 1.47 2.03 14.81
C THR A 88 2.95 2.45 14.80
N ALA A 89 3.41 3.18 15.83
CA ALA A 89 4.79 3.62 15.93
C ALA A 89 5.79 2.47 16.09
N ILE A 90 5.42 1.43 16.86
CA ILE A 90 6.20 0.20 17.01
C ILE A 90 6.37 -0.50 15.66
N TRP A 91 5.29 -0.67 14.91
CA TRP A 91 5.35 -1.33 13.61
C TRP A 91 6.06 -0.52 12.54
N GLU A 92 5.93 0.81 12.56
CA GLU A 92 6.72 1.70 11.73
C GLU A 92 8.22 1.44 11.96
N ALA A 93 8.65 1.36 13.22
CA ALA A 93 10.03 1.03 13.55
C ALA A 93 10.44 -0.38 13.08
N ILE A 94 9.57 -1.39 13.25
CA ILE A 94 9.87 -2.78 12.88
C ILE A 94 9.98 -2.96 11.35
N TYR A 95 9.08 -2.35 10.57
CA TYR A 95 9.03 -2.55 9.12
C TYR A 95 9.98 -1.64 8.34
N ASN A 96 10.25 -0.43 8.84
CA ASN A 96 11.06 0.55 8.12
C ASN A 96 12.50 0.67 8.60
N GLU A 97 12.87 0.01 9.70
CA GLU A 97 14.25 -0.05 10.18
C GLU A 97 14.86 -1.47 10.13
N ASP A 98 16.18 -1.53 10.20
CA ASP A 98 16.89 -2.80 10.33
C ASP A 98 16.78 -3.31 11.77
N ILE A 99 15.88 -4.27 11.99
CA ILE A 99 15.64 -4.86 13.31
C ILE A 99 16.78 -5.76 13.81
N SER A 100 17.77 -6.08 12.96
CA SER A 100 18.90 -6.93 13.35
C SER A 100 19.86 -6.24 14.32
N LYS A 101 19.82 -4.90 14.40
CA LYS A 101 20.61 -4.09 15.33
C LYS A 101 20.09 -4.14 16.78
N TYR A 102 18.85 -4.56 16.98
CA TYR A 102 18.20 -4.58 18.29
C TYR A 102 18.53 -5.85 19.06
N GLU A 103 18.60 -5.72 20.39
CA GLU A 103 18.78 -6.85 21.29
C GLU A 103 17.54 -7.75 21.28
N ARG A 104 17.76 -9.03 21.59
CA ARG A 104 16.70 -9.99 21.84
C ARG A 104 16.84 -10.58 23.22
N ASP A 105 15.73 -10.87 23.87
CA ASP A 105 15.72 -11.54 25.16
C ASP A 105 16.05 -13.04 25.04
N ASP A 106 16.09 -13.74 26.18
CA ASP A 106 16.42 -15.17 26.26
C ASP A 106 15.45 -16.08 25.49
N VAL A 107 14.24 -15.58 25.18
CA VAL A 107 13.18 -16.30 24.44
C VAL A 107 13.12 -15.84 22.97
N GLY A 108 13.98 -14.91 22.57
CA GLY A 108 14.09 -14.39 21.21
C GLY A 108 13.15 -13.23 20.88
N ALA A 109 12.43 -12.67 21.86
CA ALA A 109 11.60 -11.48 21.70
C ALA A 109 12.47 -10.25 21.41
N LEU A 110 11.96 -9.35 20.57
CA LEU A 110 12.66 -8.11 20.21
C LEU A 110 12.61 -7.12 21.37
N ILE A 111 13.72 -6.49 21.68
CA ILE A 111 13.77 -5.35 22.61
C ILE A 111 13.90 -4.07 21.77
N LEU A 112 12.77 -3.37 21.60
CA LEU A 112 12.70 -2.14 20.79
C LEU A 112 12.79 -0.90 21.69
N PRO A 113 13.83 -0.06 21.56
CA PRO A 113 13.97 1.14 22.39
C PRO A 113 12.82 2.15 22.20
N ALA A 114 12.35 2.74 23.30
CA ALA A 114 11.31 3.78 23.30
C ALA A 114 11.68 4.98 22.42
N VAL A 115 12.96 5.37 22.42
CA VAL A 115 13.49 6.46 21.59
C VAL A 115 13.26 6.23 20.09
N ASP A 116 13.40 4.98 19.62
CA ASP A 116 13.14 4.65 18.21
C ASP A 116 11.64 4.62 17.92
N ILE A 117 10.80 4.22 18.89
CA ILE A 117 9.34 4.31 18.78
C ILE A 117 8.90 5.77 18.69
N ASP A 118 9.39 6.65 19.56
CA ASP A 118 9.09 8.08 19.54
C ASP A 118 9.52 8.75 18.24
N LYS A 119 10.74 8.43 17.78
CA LYS A 119 11.26 8.92 16.51
C LYS A 119 10.37 8.52 15.34
N ASN A 120 9.91 7.28 15.29
CA ASN A 120 9.06 6.77 14.22
C ASN A 120 7.61 7.28 14.35
N GLY A 121 7.08 7.38 15.57
CA GLY A 121 5.79 8.02 15.85
C GLY A 121 5.75 9.48 15.41
N ALA A 122 6.83 10.24 15.63
CA ALA A 122 6.94 11.62 15.20
C ALA A 122 6.90 11.80 13.67
N LEU A 123 7.18 10.77 12.88
CA LEU A 123 7.03 10.81 11.41
C LEU A 123 5.55 10.88 10.99
N LEU A 124 4.67 10.19 11.72
CA LEU A 124 3.23 10.20 11.44
C LEU A 124 2.51 11.29 12.22
N PHE A 125 2.74 11.40 13.54
CA PHE A 125 1.93 12.20 14.46
C PHE A 125 2.45 13.63 14.68
N GLY A 126 3.66 13.91 14.22
CA GLY A 126 4.31 15.19 14.45
C GLY A 126 5.27 15.17 15.62
N ARG A 127 6.25 16.07 15.58
CA ARG A 127 7.34 16.15 16.57
C ARG A 127 6.88 16.64 17.94
N ASP A 128 5.74 17.31 17.99
CA ASP A 128 5.17 17.88 19.21
C ASP A 128 4.25 16.88 19.93
N TYR A 129 3.89 15.76 19.27
CA TYR A 129 3.09 14.70 19.87
C TYR A 129 3.99 13.79 20.71
N VAL A 130 3.61 13.55 21.96
CA VAL A 130 4.33 12.66 22.88
C VAL A 130 3.52 11.40 23.06
N LEU A 131 4.12 10.25 22.76
CA LEU A 131 3.51 8.95 22.99
C LEU A 131 3.57 8.60 24.49
N GLU A 132 2.46 8.12 25.03
CA GLU A 132 2.42 7.63 26.41
C GLU A 132 2.82 6.16 26.45
N HIS A 133 4.04 5.89 26.92
CA HIS A 133 4.56 4.54 27.02
C HIS A 133 3.97 3.77 28.20
N HIS A 134 3.35 2.64 27.89
CA HIS A 134 2.83 1.68 28.85
C HIS A 134 2.76 0.27 28.23
N THR A 135 2.50 -0.74 29.06
CA THR A 135 2.26 -2.12 28.64
C THR A 135 0.81 -2.29 28.18
N PHE A 136 0.61 -2.92 27.03
CA PHE A 136 -0.72 -3.15 26.47
C PHE A 136 -0.79 -4.45 25.66
N ASP A 137 -2.02 -4.92 25.43
CA ASP A 137 -2.31 -6.09 24.60
C ASP A 137 -3.00 -5.66 23.30
N ALA A 138 -2.51 -6.15 22.16
CA ALA A 138 -3.11 -5.89 20.86
C ALA A 138 -2.88 -7.06 19.88
N ASN A 139 -3.91 -7.40 19.10
CA ASN A 139 -3.88 -8.45 18.06
C ASN A 139 -3.32 -9.81 18.57
N GLY A 140 -3.62 -10.18 19.81
CA GLY A 140 -3.15 -11.42 20.42
C GLY A 140 -1.66 -11.42 20.82
N MET A 141 -1.02 -10.25 20.82
CA MET A 141 0.34 -10.04 21.31
C MET A 141 0.34 -9.08 22.48
N GLN A 142 1.23 -9.32 23.44
CA GLN A 142 1.48 -8.43 24.54
C GLN A 142 2.73 -7.60 24.24
N PHE A 143 2.59 -6.28 24.30
CA PHE A 143 3.68 -5.33 24.16
C PHE A 143 4.08 -4.88 25.57
N VAL A 144 5.16 -5.46 26.10
CA VAL A 144 5.60 -5.20 27.48
C VAL A 144 6.58 -4.04 27.50
N TYR A 145 6.25 -2.96 28.19
CA TYR A 145 7.18 -1.86 28.43
C TYR A 145 8.08 -2.18 29.63
N ASP A 146 9.38 -2.21 29.39
CA ASP A 146 10.42 -2.37 30.39
C ASP A 146 11.05 -0.99 30.69
N GLU A 147 10.76 -0.45 31.87
CA GLU A 147 11.29 0.84 32.32
C GLU A 147 12.82 0.83 32.48
N GLU A 148 13.41 -0.30 32.91
CA GLU A 148 14.85 -0.42 33.14
C GLU A 148 15.62 -0.37 31.82
N LYS A 149 15.07 -1.02 30.78
CA LYS A 149 15.63 -0.99 29.42
C LYS A 149 15.15 0.20 28.59
N SER A 150 14.16 0.96 29.09
CA SER A 150 13.47 2.03 28.35
C SER A 150 13.05 1.56 26.96
N GLY A 151 12.39 0.40 26.89
CA GLY A 151 12.06 -0.26 25.62
C GLY A 151 10.94 -1.30 25.75
N TYR A 152 10.43 -1.74 24.60
CA TYR A 152 9.36 -2.73 24.50
C TYR A 152 9.92 -4.11 24.21
N ILE A 153 9.47 -5.09 24.98
CA ILE A 153 9.67 -6.52 24.70
C ILE A 153 8.50 -6.97 23.83
N ILE A 154 8.81 -7.35 22.59
CA ILE A 154 7.82 -7.64 21.55
C ILE A 154 8.02 -9.07 21.04
N PRO A 155 7.02 -9.96 21.20
CA PRO A 155 7.08 -11.30 20.63
C PRO A 155 6.93 -11.23 19.10
N ILE A 156 7.96 -11.66 18.34
CA ILE A 156 7.89 -11.69 16.87
C ILE A 156 7.22 -12.99 16.36
N THR A 157 6.10 -13.39 16.97
CA THR A 157 5.45 -14.69 16.70
C THR A 157 4.15 -14.57 15.89
N GLY A 158 3.85 -13.43 15.28
CA GLY A 158 2.55 -13.18 14.62
C GLY A 158 2.61 -12.64 13.18
N THR A 159 1.54 -12.90 12.43
CA THR A 159 1.22 -12.21 11.16
C THR A 159 0.29 -11.03 11.46
N THR A 160 0.68 -9.80 11.12
CA THR A 160 -0.05 -8.59 11.53
C THR A 160 -0.66 -7.77 10.40
N SER A 161 -0.67 -8.26 9.16
CA SER A 161 -1.27 -7.50 8.06
C SER A 161 -2.71 -7.93 7.78
N ALA A 162 -3.68 -7.12 8.21
CA ALA A 162 -5.06 -7.24 7.76
C ALA A 162 -5.28 -6.60 6.38
N TYR A 163 -4.61 -5.46 6.12
CA TYR A 163 -4.78 -4.68 4.89
C TYR A 163 -3.47 -4.02 4.43
N THR A 164 -3.38 -3.76 3.12
CA THR A 164 -2.34 -2.95 2.47
C THR A 164 -2.95 -1.63 2.00
N PRO A 165 -2.30 -0.48 2.22
CA PRO A 165 -2.79 0.82 1.77
C PRO A 165 -2.65 0.98 0.25
N LYS A 166 -3.68 1.54 -0.38
CA LYS A 166 -3.63 2.01 -1.77
C LYS A 166 -4.14 3.45 -1.84
N VAL A 167 -3.27 4.42 -2.13
CA VAL A 167 -3.65 5.83 -2.17
C VAL A 167 -4.35 6.14 -3.50
N VAL A 168 -5.66 6.32 -3.43
CA VAL A 168 -6.48 6.60 -4.61
C VAL A 168 -6.46 8.08 -4.96
N LYS A 169 -6.48 8.94 -3.94
CA LYS A 169 -6.60 10.39 -4.15
C LYS A 169 -5.82 11.19 -3.12
N ILE A 170 -5.13 12.23 -3.58
CA ILE A 170 -4.50 13.24 -2.74
C ILE A 170 -5.14 14.59 -3.07
N LYS A 171 -5.65 15.27 -2.05
CA LYS A 171 -6.15 16.65 -2.15
C LYS A 171 -5.26 17.54 -1.29
N ASN A 172 -4.49 18.39 -1.95
CA ASN A 172 -3.59 19.33 -1.30
C ASN A 172 -4.28 20.68 -1.04
N SER A 173 -4.17 21.19 0.18
CA SER A 173 -4.55 22.55 0.57
C SER A 173 -3.42 23.23 1.35
N VAL A 174 -3.51 24.55 1.57
CA VAL A 174 -2.43 25.34 2.19
C VAL A 174 -2.11 24.92 3.63
N GLN A 175 -3.14 24.54 4.38
CA GLN A 175 -3.03 24.16 5.81
C GLN A 175 -3.18 22.66 6.04
N GLN A 176 -3.72 21.93 5.06
CA GLN A 176 -4.17 20.56 5.24
C GLN A 176 -4.02 19.76 3.96
N LYS A 177 -3.60 18.51 4.06
CA LYS A 177 -3.69 17.51 2.99
C LYS A 177 -4.70 16.43 3.38
N ARG A 178 -5.52 16.03 2.42
CA ARG A 178 -6.47 14.92 2.59
C ARG A 178 -6.08 13.80 1.64
N ILE A 179 -5.88 12.61 2.19
CA ILE A 179 -5.40 11.44 1.47
C ILE A 179 -6.45 10.35 1.60
N THR A 180 -7.08 10.01 0.48
CA THR A 180 -8.06 8.92 0.43
C THR A 180 -7.32 7.62 0.16
N VAL A 181 -7.38 6.71 1.13
CA VAL A 181 -6.69 5.42 1.11
C VAL A 181 -7.72 4.32 1.03
N GLY A 182 -7.55 3.45 0.04
CA GLY A 182 -8.28 2.20 -0.07
C GLY A 182 -7.57 1.09 0.71
N TYR A 183 -8.35 0.27 1.41
CA TYR A 183 -7.88 -0.86 2.20
C TYR A 183 -7.97 -2.13 1.36
N VAL A 184 -6.81 -2.62 0.91
CA VAL A 184 -6.71 -3.81 0.06
C VAL A 184 -6.42 -5.02 0.93
N ALA A 185 -7.31 -5.99 0.94
CA ALA A 185 -7.10 -7.24 1.66
C ALA A 185 -5.96 -8.04 1.00
N PRO A 186 -5.19 -8.83 1.78
CA PRO A 186 -4.24 -9.76 1.19
C PRO A 186 -4.96 -10.73 0.24
N PRO A 187 -4.27 -11.29 -0.76
CA PRO A 187 -4.92 -12.19 -1.71
C PRO A 187 -5.52 -13.40 -0.97
N THR A 188 -6.86 -13.48 -0.95
CA THR A 188 -7.60 -14.61 -0.40
C THR A 188 -8.13 -15.45 -1.55
N GLY A 189 -7.33 -16.39 -2.04
CA GLY A 189 -7.78 -17.28 -3.11
C GLY A 189 -6.71 -18.22 -3.64
N PHE A 190 -7.12 -19.45 -3.93
CA PHE A 190 -6.43 -20.29 -4.90
C PHE A 190 -7.10 -20.03 -6.25
N SER A 191 -6.31 -19.67 -7.24
CA SER A 191 -6.71 -19.67 -8.65
C SER A 191 -7.19 -21.08 -9.03
N LEU A 192 -8.04 -21.18 -10.06
CA LEU A 192 -8.64 -22.45 -10.51
C LEU A 192 -7.59 -23.50 -10.96
N ASP A 193 -6.35 -23.05 -11.20
CA ASP A 193 -5.18 -23.87 -11.54
C ASP A 193 -4.36 -24.32 -10.32
N GLY A 194 -4.84 -24.06 -9.10
CA GLY A 194 -4.16 -24.40 -7.85
C GLY A 194 -3.03 -23.45 -7.46
N THR A 195 -2.80 -22.36 -8.21
CA THR A 195 -1.83 -21.33 -7.83
C THR A 195 -2.42 -20.38 -6.79
N LEU A 196 -1.60 -19.91 -5.84
CA LEU A 196 -2.02 -18.83 -4.95
C LEU A 196 -2.22 -17.57 -5.81
N SER A 197 -3.40 -16.96 -5.75
CA SER A 197 -3.64 -15.70 -6.44
C SER A 197 -2.68 -14.65 -5.89
N THR A 198 -1.88 -14.03 -6.74
CA THR A 198 -0.93 -12.95 -6.35
C THR A 198 -1.48 -11.55 -6.67
N GLU A 199 -2.67 -11.48 -7.26
CA GLU A 199 -3.30 -10.22 -7.58
C GLU A 199 -3.83 -9.55 -6.32
N GLN A 200 -3.32 -8.33 -6.06
CA GLN A 200 -3.89 -7.45 -5.05
C GLN A 200 -5.30 -7.05 -5.49
N GLY A 201 -6.29 -7.38 -4.67
CA GLY A 201 -7.69 -7.10 -4.95
C GLY A 201 -8.00 -5.60 -5.02
N GLU A 202 -9.22 -5.26 -5.41
CA GLU A 202 -9.72 -3.90 -5.27
C GLU A 202 -9.89 -3.54 -3.79
N PRO A 203 -9.76 -2.25 -3.42
CA PRO A 203 -9.98 -1.83 -2.05
C PRO A 203 -11.40 -2.13 -1.58
N ALA A 204 -11.54 -2.76 -0.41
CA ALA A 204 -12.83 -3.12 0.18
C ALA A 204 -13.60 -1.89 0.68
N PHE A 205 -12.88 -0.95 1.30
CA PHE A 205 -13.41 0.32 1.82
C PHE A 205 -12.32 1.40 1.81
N TYR A 206 -12.73 2.63 2.10
CA TYR A 206 -11.88 3.82 1.99
C TYR A 206 -11.96 4.68 3.23
N TYR A 207 -10.80 5.15 3.69
CA TYR A 207 -10.68 6.16 4.73
C TYR A 207 -9.93 7.39 4.20
N ASP A 208 -10.36 8.55 4.68
CA ASP A 208 -9.71 9.82 4.44
C ASP A 208 -8.80 10.16 5.62
N TYR A 209 -7.50 10.15 5.37
CA TYR A 209 -6.48 10.59 6.30
C TYR A 209 -6.23 12.08 6.14
N ILE A 210 -6.32 12.80 7.25
CA ILE A 210 -6.24 14.26 7.28
C ILE A 210 -4.91 14.65 7.92
N PHE A 211 -4.03 15.21 7.11
CA PHE A 211 -2.74 15.71 7.55
C PHE A 211 -2.77 17.23 7.68
N THR A 212 -2.34 17.75 8.82
CA THR A 212 -2.26 19.19 9.08
C THR A 212 -0.81 19.65 9.02
N ARG A 213 -0.58 20.85 8.51
CA ARG A 213 0.76 21.42 8.45
C ARG A 213 1.23 21.81 9.85
N GLN A 214 2.38 21.29 10.28
CA GLN A 214 3.06 21.72 11.50
C GLN A 214 4.53 22.00 11.14
N GLY A 215 4.94 23.27 11.26
CA GLY A 215 6.26 23.72 10.82
C GLY A 215 6.52 23.45 9.33
N ASP A 216 7.54 22.63 9.06
CA ASP A 216 7.98 22.26 7.71
C ASP A 216 7.33 20.98 7.15
N GLY A 217 6.52 20.28 7.96
CA GLY A 217 5.93 18.98 7.63
C GLY A 217 4.40 18.95 7.62
N TYR A 218 3.85 17.87 7.10
CA TYR A 218 2.44 17.49 7.21
C TYR A 218 2.34 16.23 8.06
N TYR A 219 1.55 16.29 9.12
CA TYR A 219 1.41 15.19 10.09
C TYR A 219 -0.05 14.80 10.25
N LEU A 220 -0.29 13.52 10.48
CA LEU A 220 -1.61 12.96 10.66
C LEU A 220 -2.28 13.63 11.87
N ALA A 221 -3.45 14.20 11.64
CA ALA A 221 -4.23 14.87 12.66
C ALA A 221 -5.54 14.15 12.94
N ALA A 222 -6.18 13.61 11.90
CA ALA A 222 -7.49 12.97 12.00
C ALA A 222 -7.69 11.92 10.91
N MET A 223 -8.66 11.03 11.12
CA MET A 223 -9.07 10.01 10.16
C MET A 223 -10.59 9.90 10.14
N THR A 224 -11.19 9.90 8.95
CA THR A 224 -12.65 9.81 8.78
C THR A 224 -13.02 8.83 7.68
N THR A 225 -14.20 8.23 7.75
CA THR A 225 -14.73 7.36 6.68
C THR A 225 -14.87 8.17 5.39
N SER A 226 -14.36 7.65 4.28
CA SER A 226 -14.46 8.34 3.01
C SER A 226 -15.86 8.17 2.40
N ASP A 227 -16.36 9.22 1.74
CA ASP A 227 -17.58 9.15 0.94
C ASP A 227 -17.38 8.32 -0.36
N MET A 228 -16.14 7.96 -0.70
CA MET A 228 -15.86 7.10 -1.85
C MET A 228 -16.40 5.70 -1.59
N LYS A 229 -17.38 5.31 -2.40
CA LYS A 229 -17.86 3.92 -2.46
C LYS A 229 -16.84 3.09 -3.26
N PRO A 230 -16.65 1.80 -2.93
CA PRO A 230 -15.93 0.89 -3.82
C PRO A 230 -16.53 1.01 -5.22
N GLU A 231 -15.67 1.02 -6.24
CA GLU A 231 -16.11 0.95 -7.62
C GLU A 231 -16.80 -0.40 -7.82
N THR A 232 -18.09 -0.45 -7.49
CA THR A 232 -18.95 -1.50 -7.99
C THR A 232 -18.85 -1.37 -9.49
N THR A 233 -18.31 -2.38 -10.16
CA THR A 233 -18.34 -2.50 -11.61
C THR A 233 -19.80 -2.58 -12.05
N ALA A 234 -20.49 -1.44 -12.08
CA ALA A 234 -21.83 -1.28 -12.60
C ALA A 234 -21.70 -1.28 -14.13
N GLY A 235 -21.54 -2.45 -14.73
CA GLY A 235 -21.30 -2.51 -16.17
C GLY A 235 -21.07 -3.86 -16.83
N ALA A 236 -21.42 -5.01 -16.24
CA ALA A 236 -21.49 -6.29 -16.98
C ALA A 236 -22.29 -7.37 -16.25
N ALA A 237 -23.53 -7.10 -15.84
CA ALA A 237 -24.45 -8.14 -15.39
C ALA A 237 -25.91 -7.81 -15.73
N ALA A 238 -26.15 -7.36 -16.96
CA ALA A 238 -27.47 -7.55 -17.57
C ALA A 238 -27.39 -8.82 -18.41
N SER A 239 -28.12 -9.86 -18.00
CA SER A 239 -28.26 -11.17 -18.65
C SER A 239 -27.22 -12.22 -18.29
N GLN A 240 -27.32 -12.77 -17.08
CA GLN A 240 -27.21 -14.22 -16.89
C GLN A 240 -27.92 -14.58 -15.60
N ALA A 241 -29.04 -15.32 -15.73
CA ALA A 241 -29.66 -16.01 -14.62
C ALA A 241 -28.59 -16.87 -13.92
N PRO A 242 -28.65 -17.05 -12.58
CA PRO A 242 -27.70 -17.89 -11.88
C PRO A 242 -27.69 -19.30 -12.52
N PRO A 243 -26.51 -19.90 -12.76
CA PRO A 243 -26.48 -21.30 -13.16
C PRO A 243 -27.09 -22.11 -12.01
N VAL A 244 -28.18 -22.81 -12.33
CA VAL A 244 -28.75 -23.84 -11.46
C VAL A 244 -27.65 -24.87 -11.26
N ILE A 245 -27.08 -24.91 -10.06
CA ILE A 245 -26.20 -26.00 -9.62
C ILE A 245 -27.10 -27.23 -9.50
N PRO A 246 -26.90 -28.30 -10.28
CA PRO A 246 -27.54 -29.57 -9.98
C PRO A 246 -26.97 -30.04 -8.63
N GLN A 247 -27.82 -30.15 -7.62
CA GLN A 247 -27.48 -30.86 -6.40
C GLN A 247 -27.30 -32.33 -6.79
N ASP A 248 -26.06 -32.77 -6.97
CA ASP A 248 -25.73 -34.19 -7.11
C ASP A 248 -25.95 -34.88 -5.75
N GLU A 249 -27.20 -35.28 -5.49
CA GLU A 249 -27.63 -36.14 -4.37
C GLU A 249 -26.83 -37.46 -4.29
N GLN A 250 -26.13 -37.84 -5.37
CA GLN A 250 -25.29 -39.03 -5.43
C GLN A 250 -23.97 -38.88 -4.67
N LEU A 251 -23.35 -37.68 -4.69
CA LEU A 251 -22.07 -37.47 -3.99
C LEU A 251 -22.25 -37.45 -2.47
N ALA A 252 -23.38 -36.91 -1.99
CA ALA A 252 -23.71 -36.85 -0.57
C ALA A 252 -24.04 -38.25 -0.01
N SER A 253 -24.61 -39.14 -0.81
CA SER A 253 -24.94 -40.51 -0.40
C SER A 253 -23.72 -41.45 -0.44
N GLU A 254 -22.74 -41.21 -1.31
CA GLU A 254 -21.45 -41.93 -1.34
C GLU A 254 -20.57 -41.60 -0.13
N ILE A 255 -20.53 -40.33 0.29
CA ILE A 255 -19.76 -39.90 1.48
C ILE A 255 -20.35 -40.51 2.76
N GLN A 256 -21.68 -40.62 2.86
CA GLN A 256 -22.34 -41.20 4.03
C GLN A 256 -22.14 -42.73 4.13
N GLN A 257 -22.09 -43.45 3.01
CA GLN A 257 -21.80 -44.90 2.99
C GLN A 257 -20.33 -45.23 3.31
N GLN A 258 -19.39 -44.36 2.92
CA GLN A 258 -18.00 -44.48 3.34
C GLN A 258 -17.81 -44.18 4.83
N ALA A 259 -18.60 -43.27 5.41
CA ALA A 259 -18.56 -42.99 6.85
C ALA A 259 -19.10 -44.15 7.70
N ASP A 260 -20.19 -44.80 7.29
CA ASP A 260 -20.77 -45.94 8.04
C ASP A 260 -19.94 -47.23 7.95
N SER A 261 -19.18 -47.44 6.87
CA SER A 261 -18.30 -48.60 6.72
C SER A 261 -17.02 -48.51 7.55
N LEU A 262 -16.63 -47.31 8.00
CA LEU A 262 -15.48 -47.08 8.89
C LEU A 262 -15.84 -47.17 10.39
N ALA A 263 -17.13 -47.09 10.76
CA ALA A 263 -17.59 -47.11 12.15
C ALA A 263 -18.00 -48.51 12.69
N GLY A 264 -18.11 -49.53 11.83
CA GLY A 264 -18.64 -50.86 12.18
C GLY A 264 -17.64 -51.91 12.68
N GLY A 265 -16.37 -51.56 12.93
CA GLY A 265 -15.29 -52.53 13.09
C GLY A 265 -14.45 -52.43 14.35
N SER A 266 -15.03 -52.46 15.56
CA SER A 266 -14.31 -52.97 16.75
C SER A 266 -15.26 -53.16 17.94
N SER A 267 -15.67 -54.40 18.20
CA SER A 267 -16.26 -54.79 19.48
C SER A 267 -15.37 -55.83 20.18
N ALA A 268 -14.79 -55.37 21.29
CA ALA A 268 -14.23 -56.08 22.46
C ALA A 268 -12.85 -56.76 22.36
N PRO A 269 -12.00 -56.54 23.39
CA PRO A 269 -11.72 -57.67 24.27
C PRO A 269 -12.02 -57.40 25.75
N GLN A 270 -12.80 -58.32 26.32
CA GLN A 270 -12.46 -59.14 27.50
C GLN A 270 -11.89 -58.42 28.74
N SER A 271 -12.78 -58.12 29.68
CA SER A 271 -12.45 -57.84 31.08
C SER A 271 -12.17 -59.13 31.86
N ALA A 272 -10.98 -59.22 32.46
CA ALA A 272 -10.63 -60.15 33.54
C ALA A 272 -10.20 -59.31 34.76
N PRO A 273 -10.70 -59.57 35.98
CA PRO A 273 -10.20 -58.90 37.18
C PRO A 273 -9.06 -59.69 37.83
N GLU A 274 -8.05 -58.95 38.32
CA GLU A 274 -6.98 -59.46 39.17
C GLU A 274 -7.45 -59.78 40.60
N GLU A 275 -6.64 -60.63 41.22
CA GLU A 275 -6.75 -61.42 42.43
C GLU A 275 -6.71 -60.60 43.75
N GLY A 276 -7.37 -61.11 44.81
CA GLY A 276 -7.14 -60.64 46.18
C GLY A 276 -8.10 -61.21 47.24
N THR A 277 -7.57 -62.08 48.11
CA THR A 277 -8.08 -62.56 49.43
C THR A 277 -9.34 -63.45 49.39
N GLU A 278 -9.41 -64.65 49.98
CA GLU A 278 -8.75 -65.30 51.12
C GLU A 278 -8.73 -66.83 50.92
#